data_AF-A0A2A2K8M1-F1
#
_entry.id   AF-A0A2A2K8M1-F1
#
_cell.length_a   1.000
_cell.length_b   1.000
_cell.length_c   1.000
_cell.angle_alpha   90.00
_cell.angle_beta   90.00
_cell.angle_gamma   90.00
#
_symmetry.space_group_name_H-M   'P 1'
#
loop_
_entity.id
_entity.type
_entity.pdbx_description
1 polymer ?
#
loop_
_entity_poly.entity_id
_entity_poly.type
_entity_poly.pdbx_seq_one_letter_code
_entity_poly.pdbx_strand_id
1 'polypeptide(L)'
;MQNLVHVDSNYVCKLPFERGPCDGSESRWFYDHNKGICLEFGYSGCEGNENRFLTKNDCLAACSVIGVENALYRLQSPPTVTSTGKGSFKAGSEITLTCNNQDQVPIIWYKNNELLMFSERIKEMNDLKDVVISHAAPSDSGKYSCAIGDEGELSNEFSLQVEQILPSDLACVDKGTEAMCSLIVKNKLCGKQRYGSHCCATCSKLGYNAFKPKKL
;
A
#
# COMPACT_ATOMS: atom_id res chain seq x y z
N MET A 1 38.88 32.23 15.57
CA MET A 1 38.97 30.98 16.36
C MET A 1 37.88 31.01 17.41
N GLN A 2 36.83 30.21 17.21
CA GLN A 2 36.18 29.37 18.22
C GLN A 2 35.04 28.62 17.54
N ASN A 3 35.25 27.31 17.40
CA ASN A 3 34.28 26.33 16.91
C ASN A 3 33.15 26.22 17.93
N LEU A 4 31.92 26.50 17.51
CA LEU A 4 30.73 26.01 18.21
C LEU A 4 30.32 24.72 17.50
N VAL A 5 30.72 23.59 18.07
CA VAL A 5 30.18 22.29 17.70
C VAL A 5 28.70 22.32 18.08
N HIS A 6 27.81 22.30 17.09
CA HIS A 6 26.43 21.88 17.31
C HIS A 6 26.50 20.42 17.77
N VAL A 7 26.43 20.21 19.08
CA VAL A 7 26.23 18.87 19.64
C VAL A 7 24.82 18.47 19.22
N ASP A 8 24.73 17.62 18.21
CA ASP A 8 23.49 17.05 17.73
C ASP A 8 22.84 16.27 18.88
N SER A 9 21.72 16.78 19.39
CA SER A 9 20.94 16.17 20.46
C SER A 9 20.52 14.72 20.11
N ASN A 10 20.57 14.34 18.83
CA ASN A 10 20.30 12.98 18.35
C ASN A 10 21.38 11.96 18.74
N TYR A 11 22.63 12.37 18.96
CA TYR A 11 23.72 11.45 19.31
C TYR A 11 23.67 11.03 20.78
N VAL A 12 23.47 11.99 21.69
CA VAL A 12 23.45 11.75 23.15
C VAL A 12 22.43 10.69 23.51
N CYS A 13 21.24 10.75 22.91
CA CYS A 13 20.13 9.85 23.20
C CYS A 13 20.32 8.42 22.69
N LYS A 14 21.38 8.14 21.90
CA LYS A 14 21.71 6.79 21.40
C LYS A 14 22.84 6.12 22.17
N LEU A 15 23.48 6.83 23.10
CA LEU A 15 24.56 6.28 23.91
C LEU A 15 24.00 5.31 24.97
N PRO A 16 24.76 4.29 25.38
CA PRO A 16 24.38 3.45 26.52
C PRO A 16 24.43 4.25 27.83
N PHE A 17 23.82 3.76 28.90
CA PHE A 17 24.08 4.33 30.22
C PHE A 17 25.49 3.96 30.69
N GLU A 18 26.17 4.90 31.35
CA GLU A 18 27.50 4.66 31.93
C GLU A 18 27.56 5.09 33.39
N ARG A 19 27.73 4.11 34.28
CA ARG A 19 27.88 4.36 35.71
C ARG A 19 29.17 5.12 36.02
N GLY A 20 30.26 4.89 35.29
CA GLY A 20 31.59 5.40 35.61
C GLY A 20 32.28 4.60 36.74
N PRO A 21 33.59 4.82 36.96
CA PRO A 21 34.42 3.97 37.82
C PRO A 21 34.49 4.42 39.30
N CYS A 22 33.88 5.55 39.68
CA CYS A 22 33.91 6.04 41.06
C CYS A 22 33.02 5.19 42.00
N ASP A 23 33.00 5.53 43.29
CA ASP A 23 32.29 4.81 44.35
C ASP A 23 30.91 5.37 44.72
N GLY A 24 30.49 6.47 44.07
CA GLY A 24 29.18 7.06 44.27
C GLY A 24 28.00 6.22 43.73
N SER A 25 26.79 6.68 44.02
CA SER A 25 25.55 6.07 43.51
C SER A 25 24.42 7.10 43.47
N GLU A 26 24.66 8.19 42.73
CA GLU A 26 23.65 9.21 42.52
C GLU A 26 22.59 8.75 41.52
N SER A 27 21.32 8.94 41.86
CA SER A 27 20.22 8.70 40.92
C SER A 27 20.31 9.66 39.73
N ARG A 28 20.32 9.10 38.53
CA ARG A 28 20.30 9.79 37.25
C ARG A 28 19.39 9.07 36.26
N TRP A 29 19.01 9.77 35.21
CA TRP A 29 18.16 9.24 34.15
C TRP A 29 18.96 9.09 32.86
N PHE A 30 18.75 8.01 32.13
CA PHE A 30 19.26 7.84 30.77
C PHE A 30 18.11 7.49 29.83
N TYR A 31 18.26 7.79 28.56
CA TYR A 31 17.30 7.39 27.53
C TYR A 31 17.67 6.03 26.95
N ASP A 32 16.79 5.04 27.08
CA ASP A 32 16.92 3.75 26.39
C ASP A 32 16.31 3.89 24.99
N HIS A 33 17.15 4.08 23.98
CA HIS A 33 16.70 4.29 22.61
C HIS A 33 15.95 3.10 22.01
N ASN A 34 16.23 1.87 22.46
CA ASN A 34 15.55 0.67 21.97
C ASN A 34 14.12 0.59 22.52
N LYS A 35 13.93 1.01 23.77
CA LYS A 35 12.63 1.04 24.43
C LYS A 35 11.88 2.36 24.24
N GLY A 36 12.56 3.41 23.79
CA GLY A 36 12.01 4.75 23.61
C GLY A 36 11.62 5.45 24.93
N ILE A 37 12.20 5.04 26.07
CA ILE A 37 11.82 5.52 27.40
C ILE A 37 13.03 5.95 28.23
N CYS A 38 12.83 6.92 29.13
CA CYS A 38 13.82 7.29 30.14
C CYS A 38 13.76 6.33 31.33
N LEU A 39 14.91 5.76 31.70
CA LEU A 39 15.09 4.85 32.82
C LEU A 39 16.07 5.43 33.83
N GLU A 40 15.88 5.10 35.10
CA GLU A 40 16.76 5.52 36.19
C GLU A 40 17.96 4.58 36.31
N PHE A 41 19.14 5.12 36.60
CA PHE A 41 20.37 4.37 36.87
C PHE A 41 21.22 5.08 37.94
N GLY A 42 22.11 4.31 38.59
CA GLY A 42 23.07 4.85 39.56
C GLY A 42 24.35 5.32 38.87
N TYR A 43 24.64 6.62 38.94
CA TYR A 43 25.88 7.23 38.47
C TYR A 43 26.91 7.31 39.61
N SER A 44 28.15 6.96 39.31
CA SER A 44 29.24 6.87 40.29
C SER A 44 29.83 8.21 40.74
N GLY A 45 29.47 9.31 40.07
CA GLY A 45 29.99 10.64 40.38
C GLY A 45 31.15 11.11 39.49
N CYS A 46 31.73 10.24 38.66
CA CYS A 46 32.76 10.64 37.70
C CYS A 46 32.67 9.91 36.35
N GLU A 47 33.28 10.52 35.33
CA GLU A 47 33.36 10.01 33.95
C GLU A 47 31.97 9.69 33.35
N GLY A 48 31.89 8.63 32.56
CA GLY A 48 30.69 8.25 31.83
C GLY A 48 30.44 9.11 30.58
N ASN A 49 29.21 9.04 30.07
CA ASN A 49 28.80 9.78 28.88
C ASN A 49 27.60 10.72 29.14
N GLU A 50 27.21 11.44 28.10
CA GLU A 50 26.21 12.51 28.17
C GLU A 50 24.76 12.01 28.20
N ASN A 51 24.49 10.70 28.04
CA ASN A 51 23.14 10.13 28.23
C ASN A 51 22.84 9.97 29.73
N ARG A 52 22.91 11.09 30.44
CA ARG A 52 22.83 11.19 31.89
C ARG A 52 22.19 12.52 32.28
N PHE A 53 20.91 12.44 32.63
CA PHE A 53 20.07 13.56 32.97
C PHE A 53 19.77 13.58 34.46
N LEU A 54 19.58 14.77 35.02
CA LEU A 54 19.28 14.95 36.44
C LEU A 54 17.86 14.46 36.76
N THR A 55 16.90 14.79 35.91
CA THR A 55 15.50 14.40 36.08
C THR A 55 14.97 13.62 34.89
N LYS A 56 13.91 12.84 35.11
CA LYS A 56 13.17 12.18 34.03
C LYS A 56 12.71 13.18 32.98
N ASN A 57 12.28 14.38 33.40
CA ASN A 57 11.77 15.39 32.49
C ASN A 57 12.87 15.98 31.60
N ASP A 58 14.08 16.18 32.13
CA ASP A 58 15.22 16.63 31.33
C ASP A 58 15.61 15.58 30.28
N CYS A 59 15.60 14.30 30.67
CA CYS A 59 15.79 13.19 29.74
C CYS A 59 14.74 13.15 28.64
N LEU A 60 13.46 13.32 29.00
CA LEU A 60 12.38 13.36 28.02
C LEU A 60 12.50 14.59 27.11
N ALA A 61 12.70 15.78 27.67
CA ALA A 61 12.88 17.00 26.88
C ALA A 61 14.04 16.90 25.89
N ALA A 62 15.15 16.25 26.28
CA ALA A 62 16.30 16.06 25.41
C ALA A 62 16.08 14.96 24.36
N CYS A 63 15.46 13.84 24.73
CA CYS A 63 15.48 12.61 23.93
C CYS A 63 14.12 12.11 23.45
N SER A 64 13.02 12.48 24.13
CA SER A 64 11.68 12.06 23.73
C SER A 64 11.17 12.78 22.49
N VAL A 65 11.81 13.87 22.04
CA VAL A 65 11.47 14.52 20.76
C VAL A 65 11.83 13.62 19.56
N ILE A 66 12.86 12.78 19.70
CA ILE A 66 13.19 11.70 18.75
C ILE A 66 12.17 10.55 18.85
N GLY A 67 11.53 10.43 20.01
CA GLY A 67 10.36 9.59 20.23
C GLY A 67 9.07 10.17 19.67
N VAL A 68 8.97 11.46 19.34
CA VAL A 68 7.76 12.03 18.71
C VAL A 68 7.75 11.73 17.22
N GLU A 69 8.88 11.74 16.51
CA GLU A 69 8.90 11.27 15.11
C GLU A 69 8.58 9.77 15.01
N ASN A 70 9.09 8.95 15.92
CA ASN A 70 8.78 7.51 15.95
C ASN A 70 7.41 7.16 16.57
N ALA A 71 6.89 7.95 17.51
CA ALA A 71 5.54 7.77 18.05
C ALA A 71 4.47 8.36 17.14
N LEU A 72 4.75 9.43 16.38
CA LEU A 72 3.89 9.90 15.30
C LEU A 72 3.87 8.89 14.14
N TYR A 73 4.98 8.18 13.89
CA TYR A 73 5.01 7.06 12.95
C TYR A 73 4.19 5.85 13.45
N ARG A 74 4.21 5.55 14.77
CA ARG A 74 3.34 4.51 15.36
C ARG A 74 1.88 4.96 15.59
N LEU A 75 1.61 6.26 15.57
CA LEU A 75 0.26 6.85 15.59
C LEU A 75 -0.31 7.02 14.18
N GLN A 76 0.50 6.86 13.13
CA GLN A 76 -0.02 6.73 11.78
C GLN A 76 -0.77 5.42 11.70
N SER A 77 -2.07 5.51 11.44
CA SER A 77 -2.93 4.38 11.19
C SER A 77 -2.25 3.44 10.19
N PRO A 78 -2.39 2.11 10.35
CA PRO A 78 -1.91 1.18 9.33
C PRO A 78 -2.44 1.62 7.96
N PRO A 79 -1.66 1.41 6.89
CA PRO A 79 -2.08 1.80 5.55
C PRO A 79 -3.46 1.24 5.26
N THR A 80 -4.23 1.93 4.43
CA THR A 80 -5.54 1.43 4.03
C THR A 80 -5.64 1.23 2.54
N VAL A 81 -6.10 0.05 2.13
CA VAL A 81 -6.35 -0.23 0.71
C VAL A 81 -7.78 0.14 0.37
N THR A 82 -7.91 1.01 -0.62
CA THR A 82 -9.19 1.36 -1.26
C THR A 82 -9.15 1.00 -2.74
N SER A 83 -10.32 0.98 -3.38
CA SER A 83 -10.40 0.79 -4.82
C SER A 83 -11.37 1.78 -5.47
N THR A 84 -11.37 1.84 -6.81
CA THR A 84 -12.37 2.58 -7.60
C THR A 84 -13.81 2.07 -7.43
N GLY A 85 -14.04 0.97 -6.71
CA GLY A 85 -15.36 0.39 -6.43
C GLY A 85 -15.48 -0.28 -5.06
N LYS A 86 -16.59 -1.00 -4.84
CA LYS A 86 -16.91 -1.68 -3.56
C LYS A 86 -16.47 -3.15 -3.50
N GLY A 87 -15.61 -3.60 -4.42
CA GLY A 87 -15.00 -4.94 -4.39
C GLY A 87 -15.58 -5.95 -5.38
N SER A 88 -16.80 -5.76 -5.92
CA SER A 88 -17.31 -6.57 -7.04
C SER A 88 -17.20 -5.81 -8.36
N PHE A 89 -16.58 -6.45 -9.34
CA PHE A 89 -16.29 -5.91 -10.66
C PHE A 89 -16.63 -6.95 -11.74
N LYS A 90 -16.83 -6.49 -12.97
CA LYS A 90 -17.06 -7.38 -14.11
C LYS A 90 -15.77 -7.61 -14.87
N ALA A 91 -15.66 -8.76 -15.52
CA ALA A 91 -14.55 -9.01 -16.43
C ALA A 91 -14.42 -7.89 -17.48
N GLY A 92 -13.19 -7.45 -17.73
CA GLY A 92 -12.86 -6.35 -18.64
C GLY A 92 -12.87 -4.95 -18.02
N SER A 93 -13.30 -4.80 -16.76
CA SER A 93 -13.23 -3.52 -16.04
C SER A 93 -11.78 -3.04 -15.85
N GLU A 94 -11.61 -1.73 -15.74
CA GLU A 94 -10.37 -1.11 -15.26
C GLU A 94 -10.51 -0.87 -13.75
N ILE A 95 -9.60 -1.42 -12.96
CA ILE A 95 -9.65 -1.37 -11.50
C ILE A 95 -8.37 -0.71 -10.99
N THR A 96 -8.51 0.30 -10.15
CA THR A 96 -7.38 0.89 -9.44
C THR A 96 -7.50 0.57 -7.96
N LEU A 97 -6.43 0.01 -7.39
CA LEU A 97 -6.23 -0.14 -5.96
C LEU A 97 -5.25 0.94 -5.50
N THR A 98 -5.57 1.63 -4.41
CA THR A 98 -4.77 2.71 -3.85
C THR A 98 -4.38 2.36 -2.43
N CYS A 99 -3.08 2.43 -2.13
CA CYS A 99 -2.57 2.31 -0.78
C CYS A 99 -2.56 3.71 -0.16
N ASN A 100 -3.54 3.99 0.70
CA ASN A 100 -3.63 5.27 1.38
C ASN A 100 -2.71 5.25 2.59
N ASN A 101 -1.66 6.05 2.50
CA ASN A 101 -0.72 6.33 3.54
C ASN A 101 -0.34 7.82 3.49
N GLN A 102 0.17 8.37 4.60
CA GLN A 102 0.68 9.74 4.71
C GLN A 102 2.02 9.93 3.98
N ASP A 103 2.07 9.51 2.71
CA ASP A 103 3.16 9.74 1.74
C ASP A 103 4.53 9.13 2.09
N GLN A 104 4.54 7.94 2.71
CA GLN A 104 5.78 7.19 2.97
C GLN A 104 6.01 6.10 1.93
N VAL A 105 7.28 5.93 1.58
CA VAL A 105 7.80 4.98 0.58
C VAL A 105 8.96 4.19 1.21
N PRO A 106 9.23 2.94 0.77
CA PRO A 106 8.60 2.21 -0.34
C PRO A 106 7.27 1.53 0.03
N ILE A 107 6.36 1.38 -0.94
CA ILE A 107 5.11 0.63 -0.81
C ILE A 107 5.28 -0.73 -1.47
N ILE A 108 4.89 -1.80 -0.77
CA ILE A 108 4.93 -3.17 -1.27
C ILE A 108 3.50 -3.73 -1.32
N TRP A 109 3.10 -4.30 -2.45
CA TRP A 109 1.77 -4.85 -2.66
C TRP A 109 1.74 -6.38 -2.54
N TYR A 110 0.65 -6.88 -1.97
CA TYR A 110 0.42 -8.31 -1.78
C TYR A 110 -0.95 -8.71 -2.35
N LYS A 111 -1.02 -9.93 -2.86
CA LYS A 111 -2.26 -10.62 -3.24
C LYS A 111 -2.26 -12.00 -2.58
N ASN A 112 -3.32 -12.29 -1.82
CA ASN A 112 -3.45 -13.53 -1.06
C ASN A 112 -2.22 -13.81 -0.17
N ASN A 113 -1.67 -12.75 0.43
CA ASN A 113 -0.46 -12.75 1.27
C ASN A 113 0.86 -13.07 0.55
N GLU A 114 0.87 -13.12 -0.78
CA GLU A 114 2.09 -13.25 -1.58
C GLU A 114 2.40 -11.94 -2.30
N LEU A 115 3.68 -11.69 -2.62
CA LEU A 115 4.08 -10.50 -3.37
C LEU A 115 3.32 -10.38 -4.68
N LEU A 116 2.77 -9.20 -4.95
CA LEU A 116 2.01 -8.96 -6.17
C LEU A 116 2.93 -9.01 -7.40
N MET A 117 2.55 -9.83 -8.37
CA MET A 117 3.26 -9.95 -9.63
C MET A 117 2.76 -8.91 -10.65
N PHE A 118 3.63 -7.97 -11.01
CA PHE A 118 3.35 -6.98 -12.06
C PHE A 118 3.46 -7.58 -13.46
N SER A 119 2.71 -7.02 -14.41
CA SER A 119 2.66 -7.47 -15.80
C SER A 119 2.31 -6.31 -16.75
N GLU A 120 2.21 -6.57 -18.06
CA GLU A 120 1.70 -5.56 -19.01
C GLU A 120 0.29 -5.08 -18.67
N ARG A 121 -0.47 -5.91 -17.95
CA ARG A 121 -1.87 -5.65 -17.61
C ARG A 121 -2.04 -5.07 -16.20
N ILE A 122 -1.16 -5.42 -15.26
CA ILE A 122 -1.15 -4.97 -13.86
C ILE A 122 0.07 -4.09 -13.65
N LYS A 123 -0.12 -2.78 -13.51
CA LYS A 123 0.97 -1.79 -13.45
C LYS A 123 0.91 -0.95 -12.19
N GLU A 124 2.07 -0.45 -11.78
CA GLU A 124 2.20 0.59 -10.74
C GLU A 124 2.07 1.97 -11.37
N MET A 125 1.41 2.88 -10.66
CA MET A 125 1.26 4.29 -11.02
C MET A 125 1.36 5.18 -9.77
N ASN A 126 1.44 6.51 -9.98
CA ASN A 126 1.46 7.51 -8.90
C ASN A 126 2.51 7.21 -7.82
N ASP A 127 3.77 7.04 -8.24
CA ASP A 127 4.91 6.75 -7.36
C ASP A 127 4.69 5.54 -6.44
N LEU A 128 4.27 4.41 -7.03
CA LEU A 128 4.02 3.10 -6.36
C LEU A 128 2.77 3.07 -5.47
N LYS A 129 2.04 4.19 -5.35
CA LYS A 129 0.85 4.31 -4.51
C LYS A 129 -0.35 3.55 -5.07
N ASP A 130 -0.42 3.45 -6.40
CA ASP A 130 -1.54 2.83 -7.10
C ASP A 130 -1.13 1.59 -7.89
N VAL A 131 -1.99 0.57 -7.82
CA VAL A 131 -1.97 -0.59 -8.72
C VAL A 131 -3.17 -0.50 -9.65
N VAL A 132 -2.89 -0.45 -10.96
CA VAL A 132 -3.91 -0.42 -12.00
C VAL A 132 -3.97 -1.77 -12.70
N ILE A 133 -5.13 -2.41 -12.62
CA ILE A 133 -5.48 -3.65 -13.33
C ILE A 133 -6.31 -3.26 -14.54
N SER A 134 -5.69 -3.29 -15.73
CA SER A 134 -6.41 -3.16 -16.99
C SER A 134 -7.07 -4.49 -17.37
N HIS A 135 -8.20 -4.44 -18.09
CA HIS A 135 -8.90 -5.62 -18.59
C HIS A 135 -9.06 -6.74 -17.54
N ALA A 136 -9.68 -6.43 -16.40
CA ALA A 136 -9.74 -7.32 -15.24
C ALA A 136 -10.27 -8.73 -15.60
N ALA A 137 -9.61 -9.75 -15.09
CA ALA A 137 -9.94 -11.15 -15.30
C ALA A 137 -10.37 -11.81 -13.97
N PRO A 138 -11.12 -12.92 -14.01
CA PRO A 138 -11.54 -13.65 -12.80
C PRO A 138 -10.36 -14.09 -11.92
N SER A 139 -9.22 -14.36 -12.55
CA SER A 139 -7.95 -14.67 -11.87
C SER A 139 -7.41 -13.53 -11.03
N ASP A 140 -7.84 -12.29 -11.26
CA ASP A 140 -7.45 -11.12 -10.45
C ASP A 140 -8.16 -11.09 -9.11
N SER A 141 -9.24 -11.85 -8.96
CA SER A 141 -9.93 -11.98 -7.68
C SER A 141 -8.99 -12.46 -6.58
N GLY A 142 -9.22 -11.99 -5.37
CA GLY A 142 -8.38 -12.29 -4.22
C GLY A 142 -8.44 -11.18 -3.18
N LYS A 143 -7.59 -11.34 -2.17
CA LYS A 143 -7.43 -10.36 -1.10
C LYS A 143 -6.17 -9.56 -1.35
N TYR A 144 -6.30 -8.24 -1.39
CA TYR A 144 -5.20 -7.32 -1.64
C TYR A 144 -4.85 -6.54 -0.37
N SER A 145 -3.57 -6.38 -0.11
CA SER A 145 -3.02 -5.57 0.98
C SER A 145 -1.74 -4.87 0.53
N CYS A 146 -1.34 -3.82 1.23
CA CYS A 146 -0.07 -3.15 1.06
C CYS A 146 0.68 -3.02 2.39
N ALA A 147 2.01 -2.92 2.34
CA ALA A 147 2.87 -2.60 3.47
C ALA A 147 3.81 -1.44 3.11
N ILE A 148 4.34 -0.75 4.12
CA ILE A 148 5.22 0.41 3.94
C ILE A 148 6.58 0.11 4.58
N GLY A 149 7.65 0.07 3.78
CA GLY A 149 9.00 -0.21 4.25
C GLY A 149 9.25 -1.68 4.63
N ASP A 150 10.50 -1.97 5.00
CA ASP A 150 11.01 -3.35 5.15
C ASP A 150 10.54 -4.06 6.45
N GLU A 151 10.03 -3.29 7.43
CA GLU A 151 9.42 -3.79 8.68
C GLU A 151 7.95 -3.35 8.83
N GLY A 152 7.32 -2.92 7.72
CA GLY A 152 6.02 -2.28 7.72
C GLY A 152 4.85 -3.14 8.20
N GLU A 153 3.91 -2.50 8.92
CA GLU A 153 2.61 -3.12 9.23
C GLU A 153 1.78 -3.29 7.96
N LEU A 154 1.11 -4.44 7.83
CA LEU A 154 0.18 -4.72 6.74
C LEU A 154 -1.09 -3.87 6.87
N SER A 155 -1.59 -3.43 5.71
CA SER A 155 -2.89 -2.77 5.60
C SER A 155 -4.06 -3.69 5.96
N ASN A 156 -5.27 -3.14 5.99
CA ASN A 156 -6.48 -3.95 5.87
C ASN A 156 -6.48 -4.77 4.56
N GLU A 157 -7.16 -5.93 4.58
CA GLU A 157 -7.41 -6.71 3.38
C GLU A 157 -8.59 -6.11 2.59
N PHE A 158 -8.38 -5.82 1.30
CA PHE A 158 -9.44 -5.49 0.36
C PHE A 158 -9.81 -6.73 -0.46
N SER A 159 -11.06 -7.19 -0.34
CA SER A 159 -11.55 -8.34 -1.11
C SER A 159 -12.04 -7.88 -2.48
N LEU A 160 -11.32 -8.29 -3.52
CA LEU A 160 -11.66 -8.03 -4.92
C LEU A 160 -12.22 -9.30 -5.56
N GLN A 161 -13.38 -9.16 -6.19
CA GLN A 161 -14.09 -10.22 -6.90
C GLN A 161 -14.38 -9.74 -8.32
N VAL A 162 -13.89 -10.48 -9.31
CA VAL A 162 -14.18 -10.24 -10.72
C VAL A 162 -15.09 -11.34 -11.24
N GLU A 163 -16.34 -10.98 -11.46
CA GLU A 163 -17.34 -11.89 -11.99
C GLU A 163 -17.09 -12.13 -13.48
N GLN A 164 -17.01 -13.41 -13.85
CA GLN A 164 -17.12 -13.81 -15.25
C GLN A 164 -18.48 -13.36 -15.77
N ILE A 165 -18.50 -12.76 -16.96
CA ILE A 165 -19.75 -12.52 -17.66
C ILE A 165 -20.28 -13.89 -18.08
N LEU A 166 -21.27 -14.40 -17.33
CA LEU A 166 -21.91 -15.67 -17.64
C LEU A 166 -22.57 -15.59 -19.04
N PRO A 167 -22.52 -16.66 -19.84
CA PRO A 167 -23.23 -16.74 -21.12
C PRO A 167 -24.74 -16.50 -20.99
N SER A 168 -25.33 -16.71 -19.80
CA SER A 168 -26.75 -16.46 -19.52
C SER A 168 -27.07 -14.97 -19.34
N ASP A 169 -26.16 -14.18 -18.78
CA ASP A 169 -26.28 -12.72 -18.68
C ASP A 169 -25.87 -12.02 -20.00
N LEU A 170 -25.08 -12.73 -20.81
CA LEU A 170 -24.84 -12.46 -22.22
C LEU A 170 -25.92 -13.12 -23.08
N ALA A 171 -27.20 -12.77 -22.90
CA ALA A 171 -28.27 -13.19 -23.81
C ALA A 171 -28.13 -12.48 -25.18
N CYS A 172 -27.07 -12.83 -25.90
CA CYS A 172 -26.57 -12.25 -27.12
C CYS A 172 -26.44 -13.41 -28.10
N VAL A 173 -27.52 -13.68 -28.84
CA VAL A 173 -27.60 -14.76 -29.82
C VAL A 173 -27.46 -14.16 -31.22
N ASP A 174 -26.75 -14.85 -32.11
CA ASP A 174 -26.67 -14.46 -33.51
C ASP A 174 -28.07 -14.59 -34.15
N LYS A 175 -28.55 -13.48 -34.71
CA LYS A 175 -29.78 -13.43 -35.53
C LYS A 175 -29.50 -13.76 -37.00
N GLY A 176 -28.24 -13.64 -37.42
CA GLY A 176 -27.78 -13.99 -38.76
C GLY A 176 -27.36 -15.46 -38.87
N THR A 177 -27.27 -15.97 -40.10
CA THR A 177 -26.69 -17.29 -40.37
C THR A 177 -25.19 -17.30 -40.12
N GLU A 178 -24.61 -18.48 -39.92
CA GLU A 178 -23.17 -18.66 -39.73
C GLU A 178 -22.33 -18.01 -40.85
N ALA A 179 -22.76 -18.18 -42.11
CA ALA A 179 -22.12 -17.57 -43.27
C ALA A 179 -22.16 -16.03 -43.23
N MET A 180 -23.30 -15.46 -42.82
CA MET A 180 -23.46 -14.00 -42.70
C MET A 180 -22.60 -13.43 -41.57
N CYS A 181 -22.58 -14.10 -40.41
CA CYS A 181 -21.78 -13.66 -39.27
C CYS A 181 -20.28 -13.81 -39.52
N SER A 182 -19.88 -14.85 -40.24
CA SER A 182 -18.50 -15.02 -40.74
C SER A 182 -18.10 -13.91 -41.71
N LEU A 183 -19.00 -13.48 -42.61
CA LEU A 183 -18.76 -12.34 -43.49
C LEU A 183 -18.63 -11.02 -42.71
N ILE A 184 -19.44 -10.82 -41.68
CA ILE A 184 -19.38 -9.63 -40.81
C ILE A 184 -18.03 -9.54 -40.08
N VAL A 185 -17.54 -10.67 -39.56
CA VAL A 185 -16.19 -10.75 -38.95
C VAL A 185 -15.10 -10.50 -39.99
N LYS A 186 -15.15 -11.21 -41.13
CA LYS A 186 -14.16 -11.12 -42.21
C LYS A 186 -14.01 -9.68 -42.74
N ASN A 187 -15.12 -8.93 -42.78
CA ASN A 187 -15.15 -7.55 -43.24
C ASN A 187 -15.04 -6.51 -42.09
N LYS A 188 -14.68 -6.94 -40.86
CA LYS A 188 -14.48 -6.05 -39.69
C LYS A 188 -15.71 -5.18 -39.36
N LEU A 189 -16.91 -5.69 -39.60
CA LEU A 189 -18.16 -4.95 -39.45
C LEU A 189 -18.72 -5.00 -38.01
N CYS A 190 -18.15 -5.81 -37.12
CA CYS A 190 -18.62 -5.99 -35.73
C CYS A 190 -18.69 -4.68 -34.91
N GLY A 191 -17.87 -3.68 -35.23
CA GLY A 191 -17.90 -2.37 -34.57
C GLY A 191 -19.11 -1.49 -34.96
N LYS A 192 -19.87 -1.85 -35.98
CA LYS A 192 -21.09 -1.13 -36.37
C LYS A 192 -22.28 -1.71 -35.60
N GLN A 193 -23.07 -0.83 -34.98
CA GLN A 193 -24.21 -1.24 -34.14
C GLN A 193 -25.15 -2.25 -34.80
N ARG A 194 -25.49 -2.06 -36.08
CA ARG A 194 -26.38 -2.98 -36.81
C ARG A 194 -25.79 -4.38 -36.97
N TYR A 195 -24.51 -4.48 -37.32
CA TYR A 195 -23.87 -5.76 -37.58
C TYR A 195 -23.43 -6.45 -36.28
N GLY A 196 -22.88 -5.69 -35.33
CA GLY A 196 -22.53 -6.18 -34.00
C GLY A 196 -23.75 -6.75 -33.27
N SER A 197 -24.89 -6.03 -33.24
CA SER A 197 -26.10 -6.54 -32.57
C SER A 197 -26.81 -7.68 -33.32
N HIS A 198 -26.56 -7.83 -34.63
CA HIS A 198 -27.17 -8.90 -35.44
C HIS A 198 -26.37 -10.19 -35.38
N CYS A 199 -25.04 -10.11 -35.31
CA CYS A 199 -24.13 -11.23 -35.08
C CYS A 199 -23.46 -11.07 -33.71
N CYS A 200 -24.32 -10.96 -32.71
CA CYS A 200 -23.97 -10.61 -31.34
C CYS A 200 -22.99 -11.62 -30.73
N ALA A 201 -23.32 -12.92 -30.73
CA ALA A 201 -22.47 -13.96 -30.14
C ALA A 201 -21.12 -14.05 -30.86
N THR A 202 -21.16 -14.03 -32.20
CA THR A 202 -19.96 -14.14 -33.03
C THR A 202 -19.03 -12.91 -32.87
N CYS A 203 -19.57 -11.70 -32.81
CA CYS A 203 -18.77 -10.48 -32.61
C CYS A 203 -18.28 -10.33 -31.16
N SER A 204 -19.07 -10.73 -30.16
CA SER A 204 -18.67 -10.67 -28.76
C SER A 204 -17.50 -11.61 -28.42
N LYS A 205 -17.37 -12.76 -29.10
CA LYS A 205 -16.18 -13.63 -29.00
C LYS A 205 -14.87 -12.96 -29.40
N LEU A 206 -14.93 -11.87 -30.17
CA LEU A 206 -13.77 -11.09 -30.63
C LEU A 206 -13.57 -9.79 -29.83
N GLY A 207 -14.24 -9.65 -28.68
CA GLY A 207 -14.11 -8.48 -27.80
C GLY A 207 -14.92 -7.25 -28.24
N TYR A 208 -15.79 -7.37 -29.25
CA TYR A 208 -16.70 -6.27 -29.60
C TYR A 208 -17.86 -6.19 -28.61
N ASN A 209 -18.07 -5.00 -28.03
CA ASN A 209 -19.25 -4.71 -27.22
C ASN A 209 -20.48 -4.50 -28.12
N ALA A 210 -21.02 -5.61 -28.63
CA ALA A 210 -22.21 -5.68 -29.48
C ALA A 210 -23.52 -5.34 -28.74
N PHE A 211 -23.48 -5.26 -27.41
CA PHE A 211 -24.62 -5.00 -26.54
C PHE A 211 -24.76 -3.49 -26.26
N LYS A 212 -25.60 -2.80 -27.03
CA LYS A 212 -26.21 -1.54 -26.57
C LYS A 212 -27.66 -1.83 -26.21
N PRO A 213 -28.06 -1.80 -24.92
CA PRO A 213 -29.48 -1.85 -24.58
C PRO A 213 -30.14 -0.63 -25.24
N LYS A 214 -31.28 -0.83 -25.90
CA LYS A 214 -32.14 0.28 -26.33
C LYS A 214 -32.47 1.08 -25.06
N LYS A 215 -32.11 2.37 -25.02
CA LYS A 215 -32.73 3.28 -24.05
C LYS A 215 -34.24 3.24 -24.33
N LEU A 216 -35.00 2.81 -23.32
CA LEU A 216 -36.45 3.03 -23.24
C LEU A 216 -36.73 4.53 -23.27
#